data_AF-A0A8T5FVN7-F1
#
_entry.id   AF-A0A8T5FVN7-F1
#
_cell.length_a   1.000
_cell.length_b   1.000
_cell.length_c   1.000
_cell.angle_alpha   90.00
_cell.angle_beta   90.00
_cell.angle_gamma   90.00
#
_symmetry.space_group_name_H-M   'P 1'
#
loop_
_entity.id
_entity.type
_entity.pdbx_description
1 polymer ?
#
loop_
_entity_poly.entity_id
_entity_poly.type
_entity_poly.pdbx_seq_one_letter_code
_entity_poly.pdbx_strand_id
1 'polypeptide(L)'
;MNDKSSIKNTISKYFVESTAISLEANLAFAIHETQFSGMSNEVSINARLIASTIGYLGLAKGLSWGRKKSQELFKITEETSEKIKIIHDIGYLAAFNVVFSPILYYCSGSRDIKEIAIGTVGSILFGAANGPALGYSTDIFNDLVGTEKNNRFLHSINSLSSSIKNNKISNYLNNISKKYENLSQNYKKKLAALLGIGLIGLTSGVYAMNVDTENSKPPESFKISLESKLSTNQF
;
A
#
# COMPACT_ATOMS: atom_id res chain seq x y z
N MET A 1 -8.78 31.20 -20.79
CA MET A 1 -9.07 29.81 -20.38
C MET A 1 -8.89 29.72 -18.86
N ASN A 2 -9.88 29.19 -18.14
CA ASN A 2 -10.00 29.28 -16.68
C ASN A 2 -8.92 28.49 -15.92
N ASP A 3 -7.89 29.17 -15.44
CA ASP A 3 -6.71 28.61 -14.77
C ASP A 3 -7.02 27.94 -13.41
N LYS A 4 -8.07 28.42 -12.71
CA LYS A 4 -8.47 27.92 -11.38
C LYS A 4 -9.04 26.50 -11.39
N SER A 5 -9.73 26.08 -12.46
CA SER A 5 -10.25 24.71 -12.56
C SER A 5 -9.14 23.69 -12.79
N SER A 6 -8.07 24.10 -13.49
CA SER A 6 -6.88 23.28 -13.72
C SER A 6 -6.11 23.02 -12.43
N ILE A 7 -5.78 24.07 -11.66
CA ILE A 7 -5.04 23.95 -10.40
C ILE A 7 -5.80 23.10 -9.37
N LYS A 8 -7.11 23.34 -9.21
CA LYS A 8 -7.94 22.56 -8.28
C LYS A 8 -7.94 21.07 -8.65
N ASN A 9 -8.01 20.74 -9.94
CA ASN A 9 -7.99 19.35 -10.39
C ASN A 9 -6.61 18.72 -10.14
N THR A 10 -5.52 19.44 -10.40
CA THR A 10 -4.15 18.99 -10.12
C THR A 10 -3.93 18.71 -8.63
N ILE A 11 -4.35 19.62 -7.77
CA ILE A 11 -4.24 19.45 -6.31
C ILE A 11 -5.09 18.26 -5.85
N SER A 12 -6.32 18.16 -6.33
CA SER A 12 -7.22 17.05 -5.97
C SER A 12 -6.62 15.72 -6.39
N LYS A 13 -6.11 15.62 -7.62
CA LYS A 13 -5.44 14.42 -8.14
C LYS A 13 -4.23 14.05 -7.30
N TYR A 14 -3.41 15.02 -6.91
CA TYR A 14 -2.25 14.79 -6.05
C TYR A 14 -2.63 14.15 -4.71
N PHE A 15 -3.65 14.70 -4.03
CA PHE A 15 -4.12 14.13 -2.77
C PHE A 15 -4.72 12.74 -2.96
N VAL A 16 -5.52 12.54 -4.01
CA VAL A 16 -6.12 11.23 -4.32
C VAL A 16 -5.06 10.17 -4.58
N GLU A 17 -4.05 10.47 -5.39
CA GLU A 17 -2.94 9.55 -5.66
C GLU A 17 -2.12 9.27 -4.39
N SER A 18 -1.81 10.30 -3.59
CA SER A 18 -1.08 10.14 -2.33
C SER A 18 -1.85 9.28 -1.35
N THR A 19 -3.16 9.50 -1.19
CA THR A 19 -4.03 8.69 -0.35
C THR A 19 -4.10 7.25 -0.83
N ALA A 20 -4.29 7.03 -2.14
CA ALA A 20 -4.37 5.69 -2.71
C ALA A 20 -3.08 4.89 -2.48
N ILE A 21 -1.92 5.53 -2.70
CA ILE A 21 -0.60 4.93 -2.46
C ILE A 21 -0.40 4.65 -0.98
N SER A 22 -0.67 5.62 -0.09
CA SER A 22 -0.47 5.43 1.35
C SER A 22 -1.34 4.32 1.92
N LEU A 23 -2.62 4.26 1.55
CA LEU A 23 -3.53 3.23 2.08
C LEU A 23 -3.11 1.82 1.66
N GLU A 24 -2.78 1.67 0.39
CA GLU A 24 -2.39 0.39 -0.20
C GLU A 24 -1.02 -0.05 0.35
N ALA A 25 -0.01 0.83 0.25
CA ALA A 25 1.33 0.53 0.71
C ALA A 25 1.38 0.31 2.22
N ASN A 26 0.62 1.04 3.04
CA ASN A 26 0.65 0.83 4.49
C ASN A 26 0.15 -0.56 4.87
N LEU A 27 -0.96 -1.01 4.29
CA LEU A 27 -1.46 -2.36 4.55
C LEU A 27 -0.44 -3.42 4.11
N ALA A 28 0.04 -3.28 2.88
CA ALA A 28 0.89 -4.27 2.26
C ALA A 28 2.24 -4.38 3.01
N PHE A 29 2.86 -3.24 3.34
CA PHE A 29 4.10 -3.21 4.11
C PHE A 29 3.92 -3.56 5.58
N ALA A 30 2.79 -3.23 6.23
CA ALA A 30 2.53 -3.68 7.60
C ALA A 30 2.52 -5.22 7.70
N ILE A 31 1.92 -5.89 6.72
CA ILE A 31 1.96 -7.36 6.62
C ILE A 31 3.41 -7.82 6.43
N HIS A 32 4.13 -7.24 5.47
CA HIS A 32 5.51 -7.63 5.19
C HIS A 32 6.46 -7.45 6.38
N GLU A 33 6.44 -6.28 7.00
CA GLU A 33 7.35 -5.91 8.07
C GLU A 33 7.10 -6.77 9.32
N THR A 34 5.83 -6.89 9.73
CA THR A 34 5.49 -7.53 11.01
C THR A 34 5.33 -9.05 10.89
N GLN A 35 4.78 -9.57 9.80
CA GLN A 35 4.52 -11.02 9.65
C GLN A 35 5.68 -11.79 9.02
N PHE A 36 6.45 -11.15 8.13
CA PHE A 36 7.49 -11.84 7.36
C PHE A 36 8.90 -11.43 7.76
N SER A 37 9.13 -10.16 8.08
CA SER A 37 10.47 -9.64 8.38
C SER A 37 10.84 -9.68 9.86
N GLY A 38 9.86 -9.93 10.74
CA GLY A 38 10.06 -9.96 12.20
C GLY A 38 10.33 -8.59 12.81
N MET A 39 9.97 -7.51 12.11
CA MET A 39 10.10 -6.14 12.60
C MET A 39 9.05 -5.87 13.67
N SER A 40 9.41 -5.14 14.74
CA SER A 40 8.44 -4.80 15.79
C SER A 40 7.32 -3.90 15.25
N ASN A 41 6.17 -3.93 15.91
CA ASN A 41 5.05 -3.06 15.54
C ASN A 41 5.45 -1.58 15.60
N GLU A 42 6.22 -1.18 16.62
CA GLU A 42 6.66 0.20 16.80
C GLU A 42 7.50 0.70 15.61
N VAL A 43 8.48 -0.10 15.17
CA VAL A 43 9.34 0.25 14.03
C VAL A 43 8.53 0.28 12.73
N SER A 44 7.64 -0.69 12.51
CA SER A 44 6.75 -0.71 11.34
C SER A 44 5.83 0.51 11.31
N ILE A 45 5.13 0.81 12.42
CA ILE A 45 4.24 1.97 12.52
C ILE A 45 5.01 3.26 12.26
N ASN A 46 6.21 3.41 12.84
CA ASN A 46 7.04 4.59 12.61
C ASN A 46 7.46 4.70 11.13
N ALA A 47 7.85 3.59 10.50
CA ALA A 47 8.19 3.57 9.08
C ALA A 47 7.01 3.95 8.19
N ARG A 48 5.80 3.44 8.48
CA ARG A 48 4.58 3.77 7.73
C ARG A 48 4.17 5.24 7.92
N LEU A 49 4.33 5.79 9.13
CA LEU A 49 4.10 7.21 9.40
C LEU A 49 5.07 8.08 8.61
N ILE A 50 6.38 7.81 8.69
CA ILE A 50 7.41 8.53 7.94
C ILE A 50 7.16 8.44 6.43
N ALA A 51 6.92 7.24 5.92
CA ALA A 51 6.65 7.02 4.49
C ALA A 51 5.39 7.75 4.03
N SER A 52 4.31 7.73 4.82
CA SER A 52 3.07 8.44 4.51
C SER A 52 3.30 9.95 4.50
N THR A 53 3.95 10.49 5.53
CA THR A 53 4.28 11.92 5.63
C THR A 53 5.11 12.37 4.43
N ILE A 54 6.20 11.66 4.12
CA ILE A 54 7.06 12.00 2.98
C ILE A 54 6.29 11.83 1.65
N GLY A 55 5.38 10.85 1.57
CA GLY A 55 4.43 10.66 0.48
C GLY A 55 3.61 11.93 0.19
N TYR A 56 2.94 12.45 1.23
CA TYR A 56 2.15 13.70 1.19
C TYR A 56 2.98 14.98 1.09
N LEU A 57 4.29 14.92 1.33
CA LEU A 57 5.20 16.05 1.09
C LEU A 57 5.74 16.08 -0.34
N GLY A 58 5.52 15.03 -1.13
CA GLY A 58 5.81 15.05 -2.56
C GLY A 58 6.38 13.75 -3.12
N LEU A 59 6.78 12.79 -2.28
CA LEU A 59 7.35 11.54 -2.77
C LEU A 59 6.35 10.73 -3.59
N ALA A 60 5.06 10.75 -3.26
CA ALA A 60 4.02 10.10 -4.06
C ALA A 60 3.97 10.70 -5.48
N LYS A 61 4.06 12.03 -5.60
CA LYS A 61 4.15 12.71 -6.89
C LYS A 61 5.46 12.39 -7.60
N GLY A 62 6.57 12.33 -6.87
CA GLY A 62 7.88 11.94 -7.40
C GLY A 62 7.88 10.51 -7.98
N LEU A 63 7.25 9.58 -7.27
CA LEU A 63 7.05 8.19 -7.70
C LEU A 63 6.15 8.12 -8.94
N SER A 64 4.99 8.78 -8.94
CA SER A 64 4.10 8.82 -10.09
C SER A 64 4.76 9.46 -11.32
N TRP A 65 5.47 10.56 -11.13
CA TRP A 65 6.21 11.24 -12.19
C TRP A 65 7.36 10.39 -12.72
N GLY A 66 8.15 9.79 -11.83
CA GLY A 66 9.25 8.91 -12.19
C GLY A 66 8.77 7.67 -12.94
N ARG A 67 7.63 7.09 -12.55
CA ARG A 67 6.99 5.98 -13.27
C ARG A 67 6.64 6.38 -14.69
N LYS A 68 6.00 7.55 -14.88
CA LYS A 68 5.66 8.08 -16.21
C LYS A 68 6.90 8.30 -17.07
N LYS A 69 7.96 8.91 -16.50
CA LYS A 69 9.25 9.08 -17.20
C LYS A 69 9.91 7.76 -17.56
N SER A 70 9.83 6.77 -16.69
CA SER A 70 10.28 5.41 -16.98
C SER A 70 9.46 4.80 -18.12
N GLN A 71 8.13 4.91 -18.10
CA GLN A 71 7.27 4.44 -19.19
C GLN A 71 7.62 5.10 -20.53
N GLU A 72 7.86 6.42 -20.53
CA GLU A 72 8.34 7.15 -21.73
C GLU A 72 9.69 6.61 -22.22
N LEU A 73 10.66 6.40 -21.32
CA LEU A 73 12.00 5.90 -21.64
C LEU A 73 11.97 4.48 -22.24
N PHE A 74 11.16 3.60 -21.66
CA PHE A 74 11.01 2.21 -22.10
C PHE A 74 9.93 2.03 -23.19
N LYS A 75 9.34 3.13 -23.67
CA LYS A 75 8.28 3.14 -24.69
C LYS A 75 7.07 2.26 -24.31
N ILE A 76 6.70 2.27 -23.03
CA ILE A 76 5.51 1.60 -22.52
C ILE A 76 4.30 2.49 -22.81
N THR A 77 3.48 2.06 -23.78
CA THR A 77 2.31 2.79 -24.29
C THR A 77 1.00 2.11 -23.90
N GLU A 78 -0.14 2.73 -24.21
CA GLU A 78 -1.46 2.11 -24.03
C GLU A 78 -1.62 0.81 -24.83
N GLU A 79 -0.99 0.72 -26.01
CA GLU A 79 -1.01 -0.46 -26.88
C GLU A 79 -0.10 -1.59 -26.37
N THR A 80 0.78 -1.30 -25.41
CA THR A 80 1.68 -2.30 -24.84
C THR A 80 0.90 -3.37 -24.09
N SER A 81 1.27 -4.64 -24.29
CA SER A 81 0.60 -5.76 -23.63
C SER A 81 0.62 -5.63 -22.09
N GLU A 82 -0.45 -6.06 -21.43
CA GLU A 82 -0.58 -5.95 -19.97
C GLU A 82 0.55 -6.68 -19.23
N LYS A 83 1.05 -7.79 -19.78
CA LYS A 83 2.19 -8.51 -19.20
C LYS A 83 3.45 -7.66 -19.14
N ILE A 84 3.73 -6.90 -20.20
CA ILE A 84 4.91 -6.02 -20.26
C ILE A 84 4.72 -4.82 -19.33
N LYS A 85 3.52 -4.23 -19.29
CA LYS A 85 3.18 -3.16 -18.33
C LYS A 85 3.38 -3.62 -16.89
N ILE A 86 2.93 -4.83 -16.56
CA ILE A 86 3.17 -5.45 -15.25
C ILE A 86 4.67 -5.59 -14.99
N ILE A 87 5.44 -6.21 -15.88
CA ILE A 87 6.89 -6.39 -15.68
C ILE A 87 7.61 -5.04 -15.48
N HIS A 88 7.22 -4.01 -16.23
CA HIS A 88 7.75 -2.66 -16.07
C HIS A 88 7.39 -2.06 -14.70
N ASP A 89 6.13 -2.14 -14.29
CA ASP A 89 5.66 -1.64 -12.99
C ASP A 89 6.39 -2.34 -11.82
N ILE A 90 6.60 -3.66 -11.94
CA ILE A 90 7.39 -4.48 -11.00
C ILE A 90 8.83 -3.96 -10.92
N GLY A 91 9.50 -3.85 -12.07
CA GLY A 91 10.90 -3.43 -12.13
C GLY A 91 11.12 -2.00 -11.62
N TYR A 92 10.21 -1.09 -11.96
CA TYR A 92 10.26 0.29 -11.51
C TYR A 92 10.13 0.38 -9.99
N LEU A 93 9.14 -0.29 -9.40
CA LEU A 93 8.92 -0.23 -7.95
C LEU A 93 10.04 -0.93 -7.16
N ALA A 94 10.57 -2.04 -7.68
CA ALA A 94 11.74 -2.71 -7.12
C ALA A 94 12.95 -1.76 -7.08
N ALA A 95 13.27 -1.11 -8.21
CA ALA A 95 14.39 -0.17 -8.29
C ALA A 95 14.21 1.04 -7.36
N PHE A 96 12.98 1.55 -7.23
CA PHE A 96 12.67 2.62 -6.29
C PHE A 96 12.94 2.18 -4.83
N ASN A 97 12.49 0.98 -4.45
CA ASN A 97 12.68 0.47 -3.08
C ASN A 97 14.14 0.14 -2.75
N VAL A 98 14.96 -0.26 -3.72
CA VAL A 98 16.42 -0.43 -3.52
C VAL A 98 17.05 0.84 -2.95
N VAL A 99 16.64 2.00 -3.45
CA VAL A 99 17.19 3.31 -3.03
C VAL A 99 16.48 3.82 -1.79
N PHE A 100 15.15 3.74 -1.75
CA PHE A 100 14.35 4.41 -0.73
C PHE A 100 14.27 3.62 0.59
N SER A 101 14.14 2.29 0.54
CA SER A 101 13.91 1.46 1.73
C SER A 101 15.05 1.51 2.76
N PRO A 102 16.34 1.48 2.39
CA PRO A 102 17.42 1.59 3.38
C PRO A 102 17.37 2.91 4.16
N ILE A 103 17.12 4.01 3.47
CA ILE A 103 17.00 5.35 4.06
C ILE A 103 15.78 5.38 4.98
N LEU A 104 14.65 4.85 4.52
CA LEU A 104 13.42 4.79 5.30
C LEU A 104 13.64 4.05 6.63
N TYR A 105 14.19 2.83 6.59
CA TYR A 105 14.35 2.03 7.81
C TYR A 105 15.37 2.63 8.78
N TYR A 106 16.45 3.23 8.26
CA TYR A 106 17.40 3.96 9.10
C TYR A 106 16.74 5.16 9.79
N CYS A 107 15.95 5.96 9.06
CA CYS A 107 15.20 7.09 9.63
C CYS A 107 14.11 6.63 10.60
N SER A 108 13.60 5.40 10.44
CA SER A 108 12.55 4.82 11.29
C SER A 108 13.07 4.24 12.61
N GLY A 109 14.40 4.24 12.81
CA GLY A 109 15.02 3.85 14.08
C GLY A 109 15.80 2.54 14.02
N SER A 110 15.77 1.81 12.90
CA SER A 110 16.61 0.62 12.76
C SER A 110 18.09 1.04 12.72
N ARG A 111 18.91 0.32 13.47
CA ARG A 111 20.37 0.54 13.60
C ARG A 111 21.19 -0.70 13.24
N ASP A 112 20.55 -1.86 13.14
CA ASP A 112 21.19 -3.10 12.70
C ASP A 112 21.19 -3.16 11.16
N ILE A 113 22.37 -3.26 10.56
CA ILE A 113 22.56 -3.40 9.10
C ILE A 113 21.83 -4.65 8.59
N LYS A 114 21.78 -5.73 9.39
CA LYS A 114 21.11 -6.97 9.02
C LYS A 114 19.60 -6.78 8.95
N GLU A 115 19.00 -6.07 9.89
CA GLU A 115 17.57 -5.73 9.90
C GLU A 115 17.23 -4.83 8.70
N ILE A 116 18.03 -3.80 8.44
CA ILE A 116 17.86 -2.91 7.28
C ILE A 116 17.99 -3.70 5.97
N ALA A 117 18.95 -4.61 5.87
CA ALA A 117 19.17 -5.42 4.67
C ALA A 117 18.00 -6.39 4.42
N ILE A 118 17.53 -7.10 5.46
CA ILE A 118 16.38 -8.00 5.35
C ILE A 118 15.11 -7.22 5.00
N GLY A 119 14.85 -6.11 5.70
CA GLY A 119 13.73 -5.23 5.42
C GLY A 119 13.78 -4.66 4.00
N THR A 120 14.97 -4.30 3.51
CA THR A 120 15.16 -3.78 2.14
C THR A 120 14.92 -4.87 1.08
N VAL A 121 15.53 -6.05 1.22
CA VAL A 121 15.31 -7.18 0.30
C VAL A 121 13.85 -7.57 0.29
N GLY A 122 13.25 -7.65 1.47
CA GLY A 122 11.83 -7.86 1.65
C GLY A 122 10.98 -6.81 0.93
N SER A 123 11.31 -5.52 1.09
CA SER A 123 10.63 -4.41 0.43
C SER A 123 10.76 -4.43 -1.09
N ILE A 124 11.87 -4.93 -1.61
CA ILE A 124 12.10 -5.08 -3.05
C ILE A 124 11.23 -6.22 -3.59
N LEU A 125 11.27 -7.39 -2.97
CA LEU A 125 10.47 -8.56 -3.39
C LEU A 125 8.98 -8.29 -3.24
N PHE A 126 8.61 -7.65 -2.14
CA PHE A 126 7.23 -7.32 -1.85
C PHE A 126 6.75 -6.15 -2.70
N GLY A 127 7.56 -5.12 -2.91
CA GLY A 127 7.29 -4.05 -3.88
C GLY A 127 7.14 -4.59 -5.30
N ALA A 128 7.98 -5.55 -5.70
CA ALA A 128 7.85 -6.26 -6.96
C ALA A 128 6.51 -7.02 -7.05
N ALA A 129 6.08 -7.73 -6.00
CA ALA A 129 4.76 -8.37 -6.00
C ALA A 129 3.59 -7.37 -6.00
N ASN A 130 3.79 -6.20 -5.37
CA ASN A 130 2.73 -5.23 -5.06
C ASN A 130 2.55 -4.14 -6.12
N GLY A 131 3.50 -3.99 -7.07
CA GLY A 131 3.45 -2.98 -8.13
C GLY A 131 2.12 -2.94 -8.91
N PRO A 132 1.56 -4.08 -9.36
CA PRO A 132 0.26 -4.11 -10.00
C PRO A 132 -0.86 -3.60 -9.07
N ALA A 133 -0.90 -4.04 -7.81
CA ALA A 133 -1.93 -3.64 -6.85
C ALA A 133 -1.90 -2.12 -6.60
N LEU A 134 -0.71 -1.55 -6.43
CA LEU A 134 -0.51 -0.10 -6.28
C LEU A 134 -0.99 0.67 -7.52
N GLY A 135 -0.68 0.18 -8.72
CA GLY A 135 -1.20 0.72 -9.99
C GLY A 135 -2.73 0.72 -10.02
N TYR A 136 -3.36 -0.41 -9.75
CA TYR A 136 -4.83 -0.51 -9.67
C TYR A 136 -5.44 0.41 -8.62
N SER A 137 -4.80 0.53 -7.45
CA SER A 137 -5.26 1.43 -6.38
C SER A 137 -5.32 2.87 -6.87
N THR A 138 -4.23 3.38 -7.46
CA THR A 138 -4.20 4.74 -7.99
C THR A 138 -5.24 4.97 -9.11
N ASP A 139 -5.40 4.00 -10.01
CA ASP A 139 -6.35 4.07 -11.12
C ASP A 139 -7.81 4.08 -10.63
N ILE A 140 -8.14 3.19 -9.68
CA ILE A 140 -9.50 3.08 -9.11
C ILE A 140 -9.85 4.32 -8.28
N PHE A 141 -8.95 4.79 -7.42
CA PHE A 141 -9.22 5.97 -6.59
C PHE A 141 -9.42 7.22 -7.44
N ASN A 142 -8.63 7.39 -8.52
CA ASN A 142 -8.81 8.49 -9.45
C ASN A 142 -10.19 8.45 -10.14
N ASP A 143 -10.64 7.27 -10.59
CA ASP A 143 -11.97 7.13 -11.21
C ASP A 143 -13.11 7.33 -10.19
N LEU A 144 -12.94 6.80 -8.98
CA LEU A 144 -13.94 6.90 -7.93
C LEU A 144 -14.12 8.34 -7.42
N VAL A 145 -13.02 9.09 -7.30
CA VAL A 145 -13.08 10.49 -6.85
C VAL A 145 -13.41 11.44 -8.00
N GLY A 146 -13.10 11.04 -9.24
CA GLY A 146 -13.44 11.78 -10.47
C GLY A 146 -12.36 12.77 -10.89
N THR A 147 -11.10 12.52 -10.51
CA THR A 147 -9.93 13.33 -10.89
C THR A 147 -9.37 12.93 -12.25
N GLU A 148 -9.49 11.65 -12.60
CA GLU A 148 -9.13 11.10 -13.91
C GLU A 148 -9.95 9.83 -14.15
N LYS A 149 -10.56 9.71 -15.33
CA LYS A 149 -11.32 8.51 -15.69
C LYS A 149 -10.35 7.40 -16.08
N ASN A 150 -10.52 6.21 -15.52
CA ASN A 150 -9.69 5.06 -15.85
C ASN A 150 -10.55 3.79 -16.02
N ASN A 151 -10.37 3.10 -17.15
CA ASN A 151 -11.14 1.90 -17.49
C ASN A 151 -10.41 0.59 -17.12
N ARG A 152 -9.22 0.63 -16.52
CA ARG A 152 -8.41 -0.56 -16.22
C ARG A 152 -9.16 -1.56 -15.36
N PHE A 153 -9.86 -1.10 -14.33
CA PHE A 153 -10.71 -1.95 -13.49
C PHE A 153 -11.83 -2.64 -14.29
N LEU A 154 -12.56 -1.87 -15.09
CA LEU A 154 -13.64 -2.39 -15.94
C LEU A 154 -13.11 -3.37 -16.99
N HIS A 155 -11.99 -3.05 -17.62
CA HIS A 155 -11.34 -3.93 -18.58
C HIS A 155 -10.96 -5.26 -17.93
N SER A 156 -10.40 -5.24 -16.72
CA SER A 156 -10.01 -6.46 -16.00
C SER A 156 -11.21 -7.30 -15.59
N ILE A 157 -12.30 -6.69 -15.13
CA ILE A 157 -13.55 -7.41 -14.84
C ILE A 157 -14.14 -8.02 -16.11
N ASN A 158 -14.21 -7.26 -17.20
CA ASN A 158 -14.77 -7.73 -18.47
C ASN A 158 -13.90 -8.84 -19.08
N SER A 159 -12.58 -8.70 -19.01
CA SER A 159 -11.62 -9.72 -19.45
C SER A 159 -11.78 -11.01 -18.64
N LEU A 160 -11.85 -10.90 -17.30
CA LEU A 160 -12.07 -12.05 -16.42
C LEU A 160 -13.42 -12.72 -16.71
N SER A 161 -14.47 -11.92 -16.87
CA SER A 161 -15.82 -12.38 -17.23
C SER A 161 -15.85 -13.17 -18.54
N SER A 162 -15.13 -12.72 -19.56
CA SER A 162 -15.02 -13.39 -20.86
C SER A 162 -14.18 -14.68 -20.83
N SER A 163 -13.23 -14.77 -19.89
CA SER A 163 -12.33 -15.93 -19.75
C SER A 163 -12.96 -17.05 -18.92
N ILE A 164 -13.93 -16.74 -18.07
CA ILE A 164 -14.59 -17.72 -17.20
C ILE A 164 -15.68 -18.47 -17.96
N LYS A 165 -15.51 -19.80 -18.09
CA LYS A 165 -16.50 -20.69 -18.72
C LYS A 165 -17.81 -20.83 -17.92
N ASN A 166 -17.82 -20.46 -16.65
CA ASN A 166 -18.99 -20.54 -15.79
C ASN A 166 -19.93 -19.33 -16.02
N ASN A 167 -21.05 -19.58 -16.70
CA ASN A 167 -22.03 -18.56 -17.05
C ASN A 167 -22.60 -17.79 -15.84
N LYS A 168 -22.72 -18.40 -14.66
CA LYS A 168 -23.22 -17.70 -13.46
C LYS A 168 -22.22 -16.64 -12.98
N ILE A 169 -20.94 -17.00 -12.94
CA ILE A 169 -19.86 -16.11 -12.51
C ILE A 169 -19.65 -15.00 -13.56
N SER A 170 -19.63 -15.36 -14.84
CA SER A 170 -19.53 -14.40 -15.95
C SER A 170 -20.68 -13.37 -15.90
N ASN A 171 -21.93 -13.81 -15.74
CA ASN A 171 -23.08 -12.92 -15.60
C ASN A 171 -22.99 -12.02 -14.36
N TYR A 172 -22.51 -12.54 -13.23
CA TYR A 172 -22.30 -11.76 -12.02
C TYR A 172 -21.26 -10.64 -12.23
N LEU A 173 -20.12 -10.96 -12.83
CA LEU A 173 -19.06 -9.99 -13.14
C LEU A 173 -19.55 -8.92 -14.13
N ASN A 174 -20.30 -9.31 -15.16
CA ASN A 174 -20.92 -8.38 -16.10
C ASN A 174 -21.90 -7.42 -15.40
N ASN A 175 -22.69 -7.92 -14.45
CA ASN A 175 -23.61 -7.09 -13.67
C ASN A 175 -22.87 -6.10 -12.76
N ILE A 176 -21.74 -6.51 -12.16
CA ILE A 176 -20.88 -5.60 -11.39
C ILE A 176 -20.34 -4.50 -12.30
N SER A 177 -19.80 -4.86 -13.46
CA SER A 177 -19.25 -3.92 -14.44
C SER A 177 -20.28 -2.85 -14.84
N LYS A 178 -21.48 -3.29 -15.25
CA LYS A 178 -22.59 -2.38 -15.59
C LYS A 178 -23.04 -1.51 -14.43
N LYS A 179 -23.10 -2.07 -13.21
CA LYS A 179 -23.48 -1.29 -12.02
C LYS A 179 -22.43 -0.23 -11.72
N TYR A 180 -21.15 -0.56 -11.86
CA TYR A 180 -20.05 0.37 -11.66
C TYR A 180 -20.08 1.54 -12.64
N GLU A 181 -20.28 1.26 -13.93
CA GLU A 181 -20.37 2.30 -14.97
C GLU A 181 -21.50 3.29 -14.72
N ASN A 182 -22.63 2.81 -14.19
CA ASN A 182 -23.83 3.62 -13.93
C ASN A 182 -23.85 4.29 -12.54
N LEU A 183 -22.83 4.11 -11.70
CA LEU A 183 -22.76 4.77 -10.40
C LEU A 183 -22.57 6.28 -10.57
N SER A 184 -23.43 7.06 -9.93
CA SER A 184 -23.21 8.51 -9.84
C SER A 184 -21.90 8.82 -9.09
N GLN A 185 -21.28 9.94 -9.43
CA GLN A 185 -20.01 10.35 -8.83
C GLN A 185 -20.07 10.49 -7.29
N ASN A 186 -21.23 10.88 -6.75
CA ASN A 186 -21.42 11.00 -5.29
C ASN A 186 -21.32 9.63 -4.59
N TYR A 187 -21.86 8.58 -5.20
CA TYR A 187 -21.73 7.22 -4.67
C TYR A 187 -20.30 6.69 -4.85
N LYS A 188 -19.65 6.98 -5.99
CA LYS A 188 -18.25 6.60 -6.22
C LYS A 188 -17.31 7.19 -5.16
N LYS A 189 -17.49 8.47 -4.79
CA LYS A 189 -16.73 9.11 -3.70
C LYS A 189 -16.96 8.45 -2.35
N LYS A 190 -18.20 8.07 -2.03
CA LYS A 190 -18.52 7.32 -0.80
C LYS A 190 -17.85 5.94 -0.80
N LEU A 191 -17.81 5.27 -1.95
CA LEU A 191 -17.11 4.00 -2.10
C LEU A 191 -15.59 4.15 -1.88
N ALA A 192 -14.97 5.19 -2.44
CA ALA A 192 -13.55 5.49 -2.18
C ALA A 192 -13.28 5.71 -0.68
N ALA A 193 -14.14 6.48 0.00
CA ALA A 193 -14.02 6.69 1.45
C ALA A 193 -14.17 5.38 2.24
N LEU A 194 -15.14 4.53 1.87
CA LEU A 194 -15.36 3.24 2.51
C LEU A 194 -14.15 2.30 2.32
N LEU A 195 -13.58 2.25 1.10
CA LEU A 195 -12.36 1.50 0.82
C LEU A 195 -11.19 2.01 1.66
N GLY A 196 -11.03 3.33 1.78
CA GLY A 196 -9.98 3.90 2.62
C GLY A 196 -10.11 3.54 4.09
N ILE A 197 -11.32 3.64 4.65
CA ILE A 197 -11.59 3.22 6.04
C ILE A 197 -11.32 1.72 6.21
N GLY A 198 -11.74 0.89 5.25
CA GLY A 198 -11.50 -0.55 5.26
C GLY A 198 -10.00 -0.89 5.28
N LEU A 199 -9.19 -0.22 4.43
CA LEU A 199 -7.74 -0.43 4.38
C LEU A 199 -7.04 0.00 5.68
N ILE A 200 -7.46 1.10 6.29
CA ILE A 200 -6.97 1.52 7.62
C ILE A 200 -7.31 0.44 8.66
N GLY A 201 -8.56 -0.01 8.70
CA GLY A 201 -9.01 -1.05 9.63
C GLY A 201 -8.26 -2.37 9.48
N LEU A 202 -8.01 -2.80 8.23
CA LEU A 202 -7.20 -3.98 7.94
C LEU A 202 -5.75 -3.80 8.42
N THR A 203 -5.16 -2.63 8.18
CA THR A 203 -3.79 -2.32 8.63
C THR A 203 -3.70 -2.36 10.15
N SER A 204 -4.66 -1.77 10.86
CA SER A 204 -4.75 -1.88 12.33
C SER A 204 -4.93 -3.32 12.80
N GLY A 205 -5.73 -4.11 12.08
CA GLY A 205 -5.93 -5.53 12.37
C GLY A 205 -4.63 -6.35 12.26
N VAL A 206 -3.78 -6.06 11.27
CA VAL A 206 -2.46 -6.68 11.12
C VAL A 206 -1.59 -6.45 12.35
N TYR A 207 -1.55 -5.22 12.87
CA TYR A 207 -0.81 -4.92 14.10
C TYR A 207 -1.41 -5.61 15.32
N ALA A 208 -2.74 -5.69 15.42
CA ALA A 208 -3.40 -6.37 16.53
C ALA A 208 -3.15 -7.90 16.55
N MET A 209 -2.85 -8.51 15.40
CA MET A 209 -2.47 -9.92 15.31
C MET A 209 -1.05 -10.17 15.85
N ASN A 210 -0.18 -9.17 15.79
CA ASN A 210 1.18 -9.22 16.33
C ASN A 210 1.26 -8.62 17.72
N VAL A 211 0.58 -9.20 18.71
CA VAL A 211 0.77 -8.78 20.10
C VAL A 211 2.24 -8.99 20.47
N ASP A 212 3.00 -7.90 20.65
CA ASP A 212 4.43 -7.91 20.93
C ASP A 212 4.74 -8.88 22.07
N THR A 213 5.42 -9.98 21.76
CA THR A 213 5.86 -10.96 22.76
C THR A 213 6.89 -10.37 23.72
N GLU A 214 7.53 -9.23 23.39
CA GLU A 214 8.41 -8.51 24.31
C GLU A 214 7.66 -7.79 25.44
N ASN A 215 6.48 -7.23 25.19
CA ASN A 215 5.64 -6.62 26.23
C ASN A 215 4.88 -7.65 27.08
N SER A 216 4.96 -8.93 26.72
CA SER A 216 4.42 -10.05 27.51
C SER A 216 5.38 -10.57 28.57
N LYS A 217 6.63 -10.07 28.62
CA LYS A 217 7.49 -10.28 29.78
C LYS A 217 6.98 -9.37 30.89
N PRO A 218 6.66 -9.92 32.08
CA PRO A 218 6.27 -9.08 33.20
C PRO A 218 7.38 -8.05 33.45
N PRO A 219 7.05 -6.82 33.84
CA PRO A 219 8.05 -5.79 34.12
C PRO A 219 9.10 -6.34 35.08
N GLU A 220 10.35 -5.92 34.96
CA GLU A 220 11.46 -6.47 35.75
C GLU A 220 11.25 -6.32 37.27
N SER A 221 10.40 -5.36 37.67
CA SER A 221 9.87 -5.19 39.03
C SER A 221 9.05 -6.39 39.55
N PHE A 222 8.47 -7.21 38.66
CA PHE A 222 7.74 -8.43 38.99
C PHE A 222 8.66 -9.63 39.23
N LYS A 223 9.84 -9.68 38.60
CA LYS A 223 10.86 -10.72 38.88
C LYS A 223 11.42 -10.57 40.29
N ILE A 224 11.71 -9.33 40.71
CA ILE A 224 12.26 -9.03 42.05
C ILE A 224 11.28 -9.44 43.16
N SER A 225 9.97 -9.28 42.96
CA SER A 225 8.91 -9.67 43.91
C SER A 225 8.76 -11.19 44.08
N LEU A 226 9.05 -11.96 43.02
CA LEU A 226 8.97 -13.42 43.04
C LEU A 226 10.20 -14.06 43.70
N GLU A 227 11.41 -13.53 43.44
CA GLU A 227 12.64 -13.99 44.10
C GLU A 227 12.65 -13.65 45.60
N SER A 228 12.14 -12.47 46.00
CA SER A 228 12.06 -12.10 47.42
C SER A 228 11.06 -12.92 48.23
N LYS A 229 9.99 -13.43 47.59
CA LYS A 229 8.97 -14.30 48.22
C LYS A 229 9.39 -15.76 48.31
N LEU A 230 10.27 -16.22 47.42
CA LEU A 230 10.83 -17.58 47.48
C LEU A 230 11.94 -17.70 48.53
N SER A 231 12.67 -16.63 48.83
CA SER A 231 13.70 -16.60 49.88
C SER A 231 13.15 -16.44 51.31
N THR A 232 11.88 -16.04 51.48
CA THR A 232 11.25 -15.85 52.80
C THR A 232 10.46 -17.06 53.30
N ASN A 233 10.23 -18.07 52.46
CA ASN A 233 9.53 -19.31 52.82
C ASN A 233 10.47 -20.49 53.12
N GLN A 234 11.74 -20.22 53.40
CA GLN A 234 12.70 -21.21 53.90
C GLN A 234 13.12 -20.89 55.34
N PHE A 235 12.17 -20.83 56.27
CA PHE A 235 12.41 -21.02 57.72
C PHE A 235 11.15 -21.56 58.39
#